data_AF-A0A0K9YYV1-F1
#
_entry.id   AF-A0A0K9YYV1-F1
#
_cell.length_a   1.000
_cell.length_b   1.000
_cell.length_c   1.000
_cell.angle_alpha   90.00
_cell.angle_beta   90.00
_cell.angle_gamma   90.00
#
_symmetry.space_group_name_H-M   'P 1'
#
loop_
_entity.id
_entity.type
_entity.pdbx_description
1 polymer ?
#
loop_
_entity_poly.entity_id
_entity_poly.type
_entity_poly.pdbx_seq_one_letter_code
_entity_poly.pdbx_strand_id
1 'polypeptide(L)'
;MSQTTTQQAAAEVASTATLAPEQQLDVLDQLMKPEIQESLTVLVANLPKLAEMTTILTKTYDLVQTVATDKVLIDDLKGGMEEFVKPISDKAKGIAQAAIEANDRAHVEASTVGLFGMLKMLKDPQVQKTLRFAQAFLEVLAERQQEKR
;
A
#
# COMPACT_ATOMS: atom_id res chain seq x y z
N MET A 1 10.81 55.95 -21.91
CA MET A 1 10.38 54.82 -21.05
C MET A 1 9.70 53.80 -21.95
N SER A 2 9.95 52.51 -21.71
CA SER A 2 9.42 51.34 -22.43
C SER A 2 10.29 50.73 -23.53
N GLN A 3 11.54 50.38 -23.18
CA GLN A 3 12.27 49.25 -23.78
C GLN A 3 13.05 48.53 -22.66
N THR A 4 12.33 47.88 -21.73
CA THR A 4 12.95 47.00 -20.71
C THR A 4 11.98 45.93 -20.21
N THR A 5 11.22 45.30 -21.12
CA THR A 5 10.35 44.17 -20.77
C THR A 5 10.24 43.19 -21.94
N THR A 6 11.38 42.80 -22.52
CA THR A 6 11.44 41.65 -23.46
C THR A 6 12.80 40.95 -23.40
N GLN A 7 13.52 41.11 -22.29
CA GLN A 7 14.85 40.49 -22.10
C GLN A 7 14.94 39.73 -20.77
N GLN A 8 13.85 39.10 -20.35
CA GLN A 8 13.85 38.26 -19.14
C GLN A 8 12.91 37.04 -19.20
N ALA A 9 12.37 36.70 -20.36
CA ALA A 9 11.49 35.52 -20.56
C ALA A 9 12.07 34.49 -21.54
N ALA A 10 13.35 34.60 -21.92
CA ALA A 10 14.02 33.71 -22.86
C ALA A 10 15.24 32.99 -22.24
N ALA A 11 15.29 32.88 -20.91
CA ALA A 11 16.37 32.22 -20.17
C ALA A 11 15.95 30.87 -19.55
N GLU A 12 14.76 30.37 -19.85
CA GLU A 12 14.22 29.16 -19.18
C GLU A 12 13.94 28.00 -20.13
N VAL A 13 14.32 28.10 -21.41
CA VAL A 13 14.05 27.06 -22.42
C VAL A 13 15.32 26.67 -23.17
N ALA A 14 16.36 26.26 -22.44
CA ALA A 14 17.52 25.56 -23.01
C ALA A 14 18.35 24.84 -21.93
N SER A 15 17.71 24.10 -21.02
CA SER A 15 18.40 22.97 -20.37
C SER A 15 18.38 21.75 -21.29
N THR A 16 18.85 21.91 -22.52
CA THR A 16 19.41 20.78 -23.28
C THR A 16 20.75 20.50 -22.64
N ALA A 17 20.76 19.47 -21.79
CA ALA A 17 21.94 18.93 -21.12
C ALA A 17 23.08 18.73 -22.12
N THR A 18 23.95 19.74 -22.22
CA THR A 18 25.23 19.60 -22.89
C THR A 18 26.13 18.98 -21.85
N LEU A 19 26.21 17.65 -21.84
CA LEU A 19 27.11 16.90 -20.97
C LEU A 19 28.52 17.46 -21.18
N ALA A 20 29.12 17.99 -20.11
CA ALA A 20 30.47 18.52 -20.15
C ALA A 20 31.44 17.43 -20.67
N PRO A 21 32.46 17.78 -21.48
CA PRO A 21 33.35 16.80 -22.09
C PRO A 21 34.07 15.89 -21.08
N GLU A 22 34.25 16.33 -19.84
CA GLU A 22 34.84 15.53 -18.76
C GLU A 22 33.92 14.41 -18.25
N GLN A 23 32.60 14.62 -18.24
CA GLN A 23 31.63 13.58 -17.86
C GLN A 23 31.49 12.52 -18.94
N GLN A 24 31.64 12.90 -20.22
CA GLN A 24 31.64 11.96 -21.35
C GLN A 24 32.87 11.05 -21.34
N LEU A 25 34.03 11.54 -20.92
CA LEU A 25 35.23 10.71 -20.73
C LEU A 25 35.04 9.71 -19.59
N ASP A 26 34.44 10.12 -18.47
CA ASP A 26 34.17 9.23 -17.33
C ASP A 26 33.13 8.13 -17.65
N VAL A 27 32.05 8.42 -18.40
CA VAL A 27 31.17 7.33 -18.87
C VAL A 27 31.87 6.40 -19.84
N LEU A 28 32.75 6.89 -20.72
CA LEU A 28 33.52 6.01 -21.62
C LEU A 28 34.50 5.12 -20.83
N ASP A 29 35.17 5.65 -19.81
CA ASP A 29 36.04 4.87 -18.93
C ASP A 29 35.24 3.84 -18.10
N GLN A 30 34.01 4.16 -17.70
CA GLN A 30 33.12 3.21 -17.03
C GLN A 30 32.62 2.11 -17.98
N LEU A 31 32.34 2.44 -19.24
CA LEU A 31 31.98 1.46 -20.28
C LEU A 31 33.17 0.56 -20.68
N MET A 32 34.41 0.98 -20.41
CA MET A 32 35.62 0.17 -20.63
C MET A 32 35.85 -0.88 -19.53
N LYS A 33 35.13 -0.79 -18.40
CA LYS A 33 35.21 -1.79 -17.32
C LYS A 33 34.62 -3.13 -17.77
N PRO A 34 35.30 -4.27 -17.54
CA PRO A 34 34.87 -5.57 -18.04
C PRO A 34 33.49 -5.99 -17.51
N GLU A 35 33.13 -5.58 -16.29
CA GLU A 35 31.83 -5.88 -15.68
C GLU A 35 30.67 -5.15 -16.39
N ILE A 36 30.93 -3.93 -16.88
CA ILE A 36 29.95 -3.12 -17.61
C ILE A 36 29.80 -3.63 -19.05
N GLN A 37 30.89 -4.10 -19.67
CA GLN A 37 30.83 -4.75 -20.99
C GLN A 37 30.08 -6.08 -20.96
N GLU A 38 30.27 -6.88 -19.90
CA GLU A 38 29.51 -8.11 -19.69
C GLU A 38 28.02 -7.80 -19.49
N SER A 39 27.69 -6.81 -18.65
CA SER A 39 26.32 -6.37 -18.43
C SER A 39 25.67 -5.83 -19.71
N LEU A 40 26.40 -5.07 -20.54
CA LEU A 40 25.93 -4.60 -21.85
C LEU A 40 25.74 -5.75 -22.83
N THR A 41 26.63 -6.73 -22.83
CA THR A 41 26.51 -7.94 -23.67
C THR A 41 25.28 -8.74 -23.29
N VAL A 42 25.04 -8.93 -21.98
CA VAL A 42 23.84 -9.57 -21.45
C VAL A 42 22.59 -8.76 -21.79
N LEU A 43 22.63 -7.44 -21.68
CA LEU A 43 21.50 -6.57 -21.99
C LEU A 43 21.14 -6.64 -23.48
N VAL A 44 22.14 -6.59 -24.37
CA VAL A 44 21.97 -6.75 -25.81
C VAL A 44 21.45 -8.14 -26.17
N ALA A 45 21.98 -9.19 -25.54
CA ALA A 45 21.49 -10.56 -25.73
C ALA A 45 20.03 -10.74 -25.25
N ASN A 46 19.60 -9.98 -24.24
CA ASN A 46 18.24 -10.01 -23.69
C ASN A 46 17.30 -8.95 -24.28
N LEU A 47 17.73 -8.12 -25.23
CA LEU A 47 16.86 -7.15 -25.93
C LEU A 47 15.58 -7.78 -26.50
N PRO A 48 15.62 -8.99 -27.11
CA PRO A 48 14.40 -9.64 -27.59
C PRO A 48 13.37 -9.83 -26.48
N LYS A 49 13.82 -10.21 -25.28
CA LYS A 49 12.95 -10.43 -24.11
C LYS A 49 12.32 -9.14 -23.59
N LEU A 50 13.06 -8.02 -23.64
CA LEU A 50 12.52 -6.70 -23.28
C LEU A 50 11.47 -6.22 -24.31
N ALA A 51 11.66 -6.53 -25.60
CA ALA A 51 10.66 -6.25 -26.64
C ALA A 51 9.39 -7.09 -26.44
N GLU A 52 9.52 -8.37 -26.06
CA GLU A 52 8.39 -9.22 -25.70
C GLU A 52 7.66 -8.71 -24.45
N MET A 53 8.38 -8.27 -23.42
CA MET A 53 7.77 -7.67 -22.22
C MET A 53 6.98 -6.41 -22.54
N THR A 54 7.47 -5.57 -23.46
CA THR A 54 6.73 -4.40 -23.94
C THR A 54 5.42 -4.83 -24.62
N THR A 55 5.47 -5.91 -25.42
CA THR A 55 4.27 -6.50 -26.04
C THR A 55 3.28 -7.03 -25.01
N ILE A 56 3.76 -7.68 -23.94
CA ILE A 56 2.93 -8.14 -22.82
C ILE A 56 2.29 -6.96 -22.11
N LEU A 57 3.05 -5.90 -21.83
CA LEU A 57 2.55 -4.67 -21.20
C LEU A 57 1.46 -4.01 -22.05
N THR A 58 1.64 -3.94 -23.37
CA THR A 58 0.60 -3.43 -24.28
C THR A 58 -0.67 -4.29 -24.22
N LYS A 59 -0.53 -5.62 -24.24
CA LYS A 59 -1.67 -6.53 -24.08
C LYS A 59 -2.35 -6.40 -22.72
N THR A 60 -1.59 -6.21 -21.64
CA THR A 60 -2.14 -5.96 -20.30
C THR A 60 -2.89 -4.63 -20.25
N TYR A 61 -2.38 -3.59 -20.92
CA TYR A 61 -3.08 -2.31 -21.06
C TYR A 61 -4.40 -2.49 -21.80
N ASP A 62 -4.41 -3.22 -22.91
CA ASP A 62 -5.64 -3.51 -23.66
C ASP A 62 -6.63 -4.33 -22.82
N LEU A 63 -6.16 -5.30 -22.03
CA LEU A 63 -6.99 -6.07 -21.11
C LEU A 63 -7.58 -5.20 -20.01
N VAL A 64 -6.78 -4.34 -19.37
CA VAL A 64 -7.26 -3.40 -18.35
C VAL A 64 -8.26 -2.42 -18.96
N GLN A 65 -7.99 -1.87 -20.14
CA GLN A 65 -8.91 -0.98 -20.82
C GLN A 65 -10.22 -1.69 -21.19
N THR A 66 -10.14 -2.92 -21.71
CA THR A 66 -11.32 -3.72 -22.07
C THR A 66 -12.16 -4.07 -20.84
N VAL A 67 -11.53 -4.55 -19.76
CA VAL A 67 -12.21 -4.92 -18.52
C VAL A 67 -12.75 -3.70 -17.77
N ALA A 68 -12.01 -2.59 -17.75
CA ALA A 68 -12.43 -1.37 -17.06
C ALA A 68 -13.53 -0.60 -17.80
N THR A 69 -13.67 -0.80 -19.11
CA THR A 69 -14.73 -0.16 -19.91
C THR A 69 -15.97 -1.04 -20.00
N ASP A 70 -15.86 -2.33 -19.68
CA ASP A 70 -16.99 -3.24 -19.59
C ASP A 70 -17.79 -3.02 -18.31
N LYS A 71 -18.87 -2.23 -18.44
CA LYS A 71 -19.78 -1.92 -17.33
C LYS A 71 -20.50 -3.15 -16.80
N VAL A 72 -20.78 -4.14 -17.64
CA VAL A 72 -21.50 -5.36 -17.22
C VAL A 72 -20.59 -6.19 -16.31
N LEU A 73 -19.33 -6.38 -16.71
CA LEU A 73 -18.35 -7.10 -15.89
C LEU A 73 -18.08 -6.40 -14.55
N ILE A 74 -17.99 -5.07 -14.53
CA ILE A 74 -17.79 -4.29 -13.30
C ILE A 74 -18.99 -4.41 -12.37
N ASP A 75 -20.21 -4.29 -12.89
CA ASP A 75 -21.42 -4.36 -12.08
C ASP A 75 -21.63 -5.78 -11.50
N ASP A 76 -21.34 -6.83 -12.27
CA ASP A 76 -21.37 -8.22 -11.80
C ASP A 76 -20.30 -8.49 -10.73
N LEU A 77 -19.07 -8.02 -10.95
CA LEU A 77 -17.98 -8.16 -9.98
C LEU A 77 -18.25 -7.38 -8.69
N LYS A 78 -18.79 -6.17 -8.82
CA LYS A 78 -19.19 -5.35 -7.68
C LYS A 78 -20.31 -6.02 -6.91
N GLY A 79 -21.34 -6.57 -7.56
CA GLY A 79 -22.42 -7.29 -6.92
C GLY A 79 -21.92 -8.49 -6.10
N GLY A 80 -21.07 -9.33 -6.70
CA GLY A 80 -20.48 -10.50 -6.02
C GLY A 80 -19.54 -10.14 -4.87
N MET A 81 -18.70 -9.10 -5.04
CA MET A 81 -17.81 -8.64 -3.98
C MET A 81 -18.57 -7.90 -2.86
N GLU A 82 -19.60 -7.13 -3.20
CA GLU A 82 -20.42 -6.41 -2.24
C GLU A 82 -21.17 -7.38 -1.32
N GLU A 83 -21.63 -8.52 -1.81
CA GLU A 83 -22.26 -9.56 -0.97
C GLU A 83 -21.27 -10.16 0.05
N PHE A 84 -20.01 -10.35 -0.34
CA PHE A 84 -18.96 -10.86 0.55
C PHE A 84 -18.48 -9.80 1.56
N VAL A 85 -18.38 -8.54 1.13
CA VAL A 85 -17.84 -7.43 1.95
C VAL A 85 -18.91 -6.78 2.84
N LYS A 86 -20.19 -6.76 2.42
CA LYS A 86 -21.33 -6.27 3.22
C LYS A 86 -21.33 -6.76 4.67
N PRO A 87 -21.26 -8.06 4.97
CA PRO A 87 -21.31 -8.53 6.35
C PRO A 87 -20.12 -8.04 7.20
N ILE A 88 -18.97 -7.77 6.58
CA ILE A 88 -17.79 -7.21 7.26
C ILE A 88 -18.00 -5.71 7.50
N SER A 89 -18.44 -4.98 6.46
CA SER A 89 -18.78 -3.55 6.54
C SER A 89 -19.86 -3.29 7.59
N ASP A 90 -20.92 -4.08 7.62
CA ASP A 90 -22.05 -3.87 8.54
C ASP A 90 -21.66 -4.21 9.99
N LYS A 91 -20.85 -5.26 10.20
CA LYS A 91 -20.22 -5.52 11.51
C LYS A 91 -19.31 -4.37 11.94
N ALA A 92 -18.50 -3.83 11.03
CA ALA A 92 -17.61 -2.71 11.33
C ALA A 92 -18.40 -1.44 11.69
N LYS A 93 -19.48 -1.13 10.96
CA LYS A 93 -20.39 -0.01 11.29
C LYS A 93 -21.03 -0.20 12.66
N GLY A 94 -21.49 -1.40 13.00
CA GLY A 94 -22.04 -1.71 14.32
C GLY A 94 -21.03 -1.53 15.45
N ILE A 95 -19.78 -1.97 15.25
CA ILE A 95 -18.69 -1.75 16.22
C ILE A 95 -18.36 -0.26 16.36
N ALA A 96 -18.30 0.48 15.26
CA ALA A 96 -18.03 1.92 15.27
C ALA A 96 -19.13 2.68 16.03
N GLN A 97 -20.41 2.36 15.79
CA GLN A 97 -21.53 2.94 16.53
C GLN A 97 -21.47 2.60 18.03
N ALA A 98 -21.22 1.34 18.37
CA ALA A 98 -21.07 0.93 19.77
C ALA A 98 -19.87 1.63 20.45
N ALA A 99 -18.78 1.87 19.73
CA ALA A 99 -17.61 2.58 20.24
C ALA A 99 -17.90 4.07 20.46
N ILE A 100 -18.61 4.73 19.53
CA ILE A 100 -19.04 6.12 19.67
C ILE A 100 -19.99 6.27 20.87
N GLU A 101 -21.00 5.40 20.97
CA GLU A 101 -21.93 5.41 22.09
C GLU A 101 -21.25 5.12 23.42
N ALA A 102 -20.30 4.19 23.46
CA ALA A 102 -19.49 3.93 24.65
C ALA A 102 -18.63 5.15 25.04
N ASN A 103 -18.04 5.83 24.06
CA ASN A 103 -17.28 7.05 24.27
C ASN A 103 -18.15 8.16 24.87
N ASP A 104 -19.33 8.40 24.28
CA ASP A 104 -20.27 9.42 24.77
C ASP A 104 -20.72 9.10 26.20
N ARG A 105 -21.06 7.85 26.52
CA ARG A 105 -21.44 7.41 27.87
C ARG A 105 -20.30 7.54 28.87
N ALA A 106 -19.06 7.23 28.47
CA ALA A 106 -17.88 7.36 29.33
C ALA A 106 -17.55 8.82 29.68
N HIS A 107 -17.91 9.78 28.82
CA HIS A 107 -17.72 11.20 29.08
C HIS A 107 -18.85 11.85 29.89
N VAL A 108 -20.08 11.35 29.78
CA VAL A 108 -21.23 11.84 30.57
C VAL A 108 -21.18 11.34 32.02
N GLU A 109 -20.79 10.08 32.23
CA GLU A 109 -20.65 9.46 33.55
C GLU A 109 -19.18 9.56 34.02
N ALA A 110 -18.74 10.76 34.42
CA ALA A 110 -17.38 11.00 34.96
C ALA A 110 -17.17 10.43 36.39
N SER A 111 -17.75 9.27 36.70
CA SER A 111 -17.59 8.61 37.99
C SER A 111 -16.28 7.81 38.02
N THR A 112 -15.43 8.08 39.01
CA THR A 112 -14.18 7.32 39.19
C THR A 112 -14.51 5.87 39.55
N VAL A 113 -14.00 4.91 38.79
CA VAL A 113 -14.17 3.48 39.07
C VAL A 113 -13.41 3.13 40.35
N GLY A 114 -14.13 2.89 41.46
CA GLY A 114 -13.54 2.44 42.72
C GLY A 114 -13.06 0.97 42.68
N LEU A 115 -12.31 0.54 43.71
CA LEU A 115 -11.77 -0.84 43.80
C LEU A 115 -12.84 -1.93 43.64
N PHE A 116 -14.00 -1.76 44.26
CA PHE A 116 -15.14 -2.67 44.09
C PHE A 116 -15.74 -2.63 42.68
N GLY A 117 -15.70 -1.46 42.02
CA GLY A 117 -16.09 -1.31 40.62
C GLY A 117 -15.16 -2.09 39.69
N MET A 118 -13.86 -2.02 39.92
CA MET A 118 -12.87 -2.83 39.17
C MET A 118 -13.10 -4.32 39.37
N LEU A 119 -13.35 -4.77 40.61
CA LEU A 119 -13.68 -6.19 40.88
C LEU A 119 -14.97 -6.63 40.20
N LYS A 120 -15.98 -5.75 40.16
CA LYS A 120 -17.24 -6.01 39.46
C LYS A 120 -17.04 -6.10 37.95
N MET A 121 -16.23 -5.21 37.35
CA MET A 121 -15.88 -5.27 35.93
C MET A 121 -15.09 -6.52 35.58
N LEU A 122 -14.17 -6.95 36.44
CA LEU A 122 -13.43 -8.20 36.23
C LEU A 122 -14.38 -9.42 36.23
N LYS A 123 -15.49 -9.35 36.96
CA LYS A 123 -16.54 -10.38 36.97
C LYS A 123 -17.53 -10.26 35.80
N ASP A 124 -17.41 -9.22 34.96
CA ASP A 124 -18.28 -9.04 33.80
C ASP A 124 -18.09 -10.19 32.78
N PRO A 125 -19.18 -10.79 32.26
CA PRO A 125 -19.09 -11.89 31.29
C PRO A 125 -18.28 -11.57 30.02
N GLN A 126 -18.30 -10.33 29.52
CA GLN A 126 -17.53 -9.93 28.33
C GLN A 126 -16.04 -9.82 28.65
N VAL A 127 -15.68 -9.24 29.80
CA VAL A 127 -14.28 -9.20 30.27
C VAL A 127 -13.75 -10.62 30.47
N GLN A 128 -14.54 -11.50 31.08
CA GLN A 128 -14.20 -12.91 31.26
C GLN A 128 -13.99 -13.64 29.93
N LYS A 129 -14.83 -13.39 28.91
CA LYS A 129 -14.64 -13.95 27.57
C LYS A 129 -13.33 -13.49 26.94
N THR A 130 -12.99 -12.21 27.04
CA THR A 130 -11.73 -11.67 26.51
C THR A 130 -10.51 -12.28 27.20
N LEU A 131 -10.55 -12.43 28.53
CA LEU A 131 -9.47 -13.09 29.27
C LEU A 131 -9.33 -14.57 28.90
N ARG A 132 -10.44 -15.30 28.77
CA ARG A 132 -10.44 -16.70 28.33
C ARG A 132 -9.92 -16.86 26.91
N PHE A 133 -10.27 -15.94 26.02
CA PHE A 133 -9.72 -15.90 24.66
C PHE A 133 -8.20 -15.67 24.69
N ALA A 134 -7.73 -14.68 25.46
CA ALA A 134 -6.31 -14.40 25.59
C ALA A 134 -5.54 -15.62 26.11
N GLN A 135 -6.09 -16.34 27.09
CA GLN A 135 -5.51 -17.60 27.57
C GLN A 135 -5.43 -18.65 26.45
N ALA A 136 -6.55 -18.95 25.79
CA ALA A 136 -6.58 -19.93 24.71
C ALA A 136 -5.65 -19.56 23.55
N PHE A 137 -5.53 -18.28 23.23
CA PHE A 137 -4.62 -17.79 22.20
C PHE A 137 -3.15 -18.03 22.58
N LEU A 138 -2.78 -17.77 23.83
CA LEU A 138 -1.43 -18.04 24.33
C LEU A 138 -1.11 -19.53 24.36
N GLU A 139 -2.08 -20.38 24.72
CA GLU A 139 -1.93 -21.85 24.67
C GLU A 139 -1.63 -22.32 23.24
N VAL A 140 -2.40 -21.88 22.25
CA VAL A 140 -2.17 -22.22 20.83
C VAL A 140 -0.80 -21.75 20.35
N LEU A 141 -0.35 -20.56 20.77
CA LEU A 141 0.99 -20.07 20.44
C LEU A 141 2.09 -20.92 21.06
N ALA A 142 1.91 -21.34 22.31
CA ALA A 142 2.87 -22.20 23.02
C ALA A 142 2.94 -23.59 22.38
N GLU A 143 1.81 -24.20 22.04
CA GLU A 143 1.72 -25.48 21.33
C GLU A 143 2.48 -25.42 19.99
N ARG A 144 2.22 -24.39 19.18
CA ARG A 144 2.92 -24.18 17.90
C ARG A 144 4.42 -23.94 18.02
N GLN A 145 4.89 -23.41 19.16
CA GLN A 145 6.32 -23.27 19.42
C GLN A 145 6.95 -24.61 19.83
N GLN A 146 6.21 -25.48 20.51
CA GLN A 146 6.66 -26.82 20.88
C GLN A 146 6.71 -27.77 19.67
N GLU A 147 5.73 -27.69 18.76
CA GLU A 147 5.73 -28.49 17.52
C GLU A 147 6.85 -28.14 16.53
N LYS A 148 7.44 -26.94 16.65
CA LYS A 148 8.55 -26.47 15.81
C LYS A 148 9.94 -26.80 16.37
N ARG A 149 10.03 -27.40 17.56
CA ARG A 149 11.27 -27.85 18.20
C ARG A 149 11.46 -29.35 18.05
#